data_AF-A0A7S2QGD2-F1
#
_entry.id   AF-A0A7S2QGD2-F1
#
_cell.length_a   1.000
_cell.length_b   1.000
_cell.length_c   1.000
_cell.angle_alpha   90.00
_cell.angle_beta   90.00
_cell.angle_gamma   90.00
#
_symmetry.space_group_name_H-M   'P 1'
#
loop_
_entity.id
_entity.type
_entity.pdbx_description
1 polymer ?
#
loop_
_entity_poly.entity_id
_entity_poly.type
_entity_poly.pdbx_seq_one_letter_code
_entity_poly.pdbx_strand_id
1 'polypeptide(L)'
;WTEGAFKRLNEMYGTLKSGAPAKKGYHLLRSQMENADIARIINSSEVQSVLRPKLEAPKKFALKRNALRSASTMEKLNPAFAEAKAARKAASAAGKRKVREAASKEHNKKHKRGEDTFYKKLMKAFEAKAKEGEDQEDEAAEAED
;
A
#
# COMPACT_ATOMS: atom_id res chain seq x y z
N TRP A 1 -50.44 48.53 -7.25
CA TRP A 1 -51.68 48.32 -6.47
C TRP A 1 -52.35 49.66 -6.23
N THR A 2 -53.68 49.74 -6.27
CA THR A 2 -54.40 50.93 -5.81
C THR A 2 -54.48 50.93 -4.27
N GLU A 3 -54.56 52.11 -3.66
CA GLU A 3 -54.58 52.24 -2.19
C GLU A 3 -55.71 51.42 -1.55
N GLY A 4 -56.93 51.51 -2.10
CA GLY A 4 -58.08 50.75 -1.63
C GLY A 4 -57.90 49.24 -1.74
N ALA A 5 -57.29 48.76 -2.82
CA ALA A 5 -57.02 47.33 -2.99
C ALA A 5 -55.96 46.83 -1.99
N PHE A 6 -54.93 47.64 -1.71
CA PHE A 6 -53.90 47.28 -0.73
C PHE A 6 -54.47 47.20 0.70
N LYS A 7 -55.37 48.12 1.08
CA LYS A 7 -56.07 48.08 2.38
C LYS A 7 -56.91 46.79 2.55
N ARG A 8 -57.58 46.33 1.48
CA ARG A 8 -58.40 45.11 1.49
C ARG A 8 -57.60 43.80 1.66
N LEU A 9 -56.28 43.79 1.44
CA LEU A 9 -55.48 42.57 1.58
C LEU A 9 -55.49 42.03 3.01
N ASN A 10 -55.41 42.89 4.02
CA ASN A 10 -55.45 42.49 5.43
C ASN A 10 -56.82 41.91 5.82
N GLU A 11 -57.93 42.41 5.27
CA GLU A 11 -59.25 41.81 5.49
C GLU A 11 -59.37 40.41 4.85
N MET A 12 -58.74 40.22 3.70
CA MET A 12 -58.81 38.96 2.96
C MET A 12 -57.90 37.86 3.49
N TYR A 13 -56.73 38.21 4.01
CA TYR A 13 -55.70 37.24 4.43
C TYR A 13 -55.37 37.30 5.92
N GLY A 14 -55.85 38.31 6.63
CA GLY A 14 -55.53 38.50 8.04
C GLY A 14 -54.10 39.00 8.24
N THR A 15 -53.53 38.69 9.39
CA THR A 15 -52.13 38.99 9.73
C THR A 15 -51.42 37.71 10.17
N LEU A 16 -50.11 37.78 10.44
CA LEU A 16 -49.37 36.67 11.03
C LEU A 16 -49.89 36.26 12.42
N LYS A 17 -50.61 37.14 13.11
CA LYS A 17 -51.11 36.92 14.48
C LYS A 17 -52.61 36.63 14.53
N SER A 18 -53.38 37.09 13.54
CA SER A 18 -54.85 36.99 13.51
C SER A 18 -55.34 36.37 12.21
N GLY A 19 -56.35 35.50 12.29
CA GLY A 19 -56.99 34.92 11.11
C GLY A 19 -57.66 35.96 10.20
N ALA A 20 -58.03 35.53 8.99
CA ALA A 20 -58.66 36.42 7.99
C ALA A 20 -60.15 36.63 8.29
N PRO A 21 -60.61 37.89 8.47
CA PRO A 21 -62.03 38.19 8.67
C PRO A 21 -62.91 37.74 7.50
N ALA A 22 -62.46 37.94 6.26
CA ALA A 22 -63.27 37.64 5.07
C ALA A 22 -63.25 36.16 4.68
N LYS A 23 -62.30 35.36 5.17
CA LYS A 23 -62.15 33.93 4.84
C LYS A 23 -62.27 33.09 6.11
N LYS A 24 -63.46 32.52 6.30
CA LYS A 24 -63.78 31.71 7.49
C LYS A 24 -62.77 30.56 7.67
N GLY A 25 -62.13 30.52 8.84
CA GLY A 25 -61.17 29.47 9.22
C GLY A 25 -59.78 29.59 8.60
N TYR A 26 -59.53 30.59 7.74
CA TYR A 26 -58.24 30.78 7.11
C TYR A 26 -57.26 31.53 8.01
N HIS A 27 -56.03 31.02 8.08
CA HIS A 27 -54.88 31.67 8.71
C HIS A 27 -53.71 31.66 7.74
N LEU A 28 -52.87 32.68 7.82
CA LEU A 28 -51.61 32.69 7.09
C LEU A 28 -50.75 31.50 7.53
N LEU A 29 -50.16 30.80 6.56
CA LEU A 29 -49.23 29.72 6.84
C LEU A 29 -48.01 30.28 7.59
N ARG A 30 -47.65 29.65 8.70
CA ARG A 30 -46.42 29.97 9.41
C ARG A 30 -45.24 29.34 8.70
N SER A 31 -44.21 30.12 8.44
CA SER A 31 -42.92 29.60 8.00
C SER A 31 -42.30 28.75 9.12
N GLN A 32 -41.48 27.77 8.73
CA GLN A 32 -40.72 26.97 9.69
C GLN A 32 -39.60 27.78 10.36
N MET A 33 -39.20 28.90 9.75
CA MET A 33 -38.14 29.78 10.24
C MET A 33 -38.66 31.22 10.30
N GLU A 34 -38.27 31.96 11.34
CA GLU A 34 -38.57 33.38 11.49
C GLU A 34 -37.70 34.25 10.58
N ASN A 35 -36.40 33.93 10.50
CA ASN A 35 -35.45 34.61 9.62
C ASN A 35 -35.00 33.67 8.50
N ALA A 36 -35.12 34.12 7.25
CA ALA A 36 -34.68 33.34 6.08
C ALA A 36 -33.19 33.50 5.76
N ASP A 37 -32.51 34.48 6.35
CA ASP A 37 -31.08 34.72 6.12
C ASP A 37 -30.21 33.76 6.96
N ILE A 38 -29.98 32.59 6.39
CA ILE A 38 -29.15 31.53 6.99
C ILE A 38 -27.68 31.98 7.06
N ALA A 39 -27.20 32.78 6.10
CA ALA A 39 -25.81 33.22 6.09
C ALA A 39 -25.50 34.12 7.29
N ARG A 40 -26.43 35.03 7.64
CA ARG A 40 -26.29 35.86 8.84
C ARG A 40 -26.29 35.04 10.13
N ILE A 41 -27.14 34.02 10.22
CA ILE A 41 -27.20 33.13 11.40
C ILE A 41 -25.90 32.32 11.52
N ILE A 42 -25.42 31.72 10.43
CA ILE A 42 -24.18 30.95 10.42
C ILE A 42 -22.98 31.81 10.83
N ASN A 43 -22.92 33.05 10.34
CA ASN A 43 -21.80 33.96 10.60
C ASN A 43 -21.94 34.77 11.90
N SER A 44 -22.93 34.49 12.74
CA SER A 44 -23.08 35.16 14.04
C SER A 44 -22.02 34.70 15.04
N SER A 45 -21.69 35.54 16.01
CA SER A 45 -20.67 35.25 17.04
C SER A 45 -21.03 34.05 17.91
N GLU A 46 -22.32 33.87 18.21
CA GLU A 46 -22.82 32.78 19.04
C GLU A 46 -22.60 31.43 18.34
N VAL A 47 -22.83 31.36 17.02
CA VAL A 47 -22.62 30.14 16.24
C VAL A 47 -21.13 29.91 16.00
N GLN A 48 -20.40 30.93 15.54
CA GLN A 48 -18.97 30.79 15.22
C GLN A 48 -18.08 30.53 16.44
N SER A 49 -18.44 30.98 17.63
CA SER A 49 -17.66 30.72 18.86
C SER A 49 -17.68 29.26 19.31
N VAL A 50 -18.74 28.52 18.98
CA VAL A 50 -18.92 27.11 19.36
C VAL A 50 -18.49 26.15 18.25
N LEU A 51 -18.42 26.64 17.00
CA LEU A 51 -18.04 25.82 15.86
C LEU A 51 -16.59 25.30 15.98
N ARG A 52 -16.41 24.03 15.62
CA ARG A 52 -15.09 23.43 15.48
C ARG A 52 -14.37 24.04 14.28
N PRO A 53 -13.04 24.20 14.33
CA PRO A 53 -12.28 24.66 13.18
C PRO A 53 -12.48 23.74 11.99
N LYS A 54 -12.42 24.32 10.79
CA LYS A 54 -12.58 23.60 9.54
C LYS A 54 -11.52 22.51 9.41
N LEU A 55 -11.95 21.29 9.11
CA LEU A 55 -11.05 20.18 8.81
C LEU A 55 -10.51 20.33 7.38
N GLU A 56 -9.22 20.06 7.22
CA GLU A 56 -8.59 20.01 5.90
C GLU A 56 -9.23 18.92 5.04
N ALA A 57 -9.38 19.23 3.75
CA ALA A 57 -9.89 18.25 2.80
C ALA A 57 -8.96 17.03 2.74
N PRO A 58 -9.50 15.81 2.54
CA PRO A 58 -8.67 14.62 2.40
C PRO A 58 -7.70 14.81 1.24
N LYS A 59 -6.41 14.52 1.48
CA LYS A 59 -5.39 14.61 0.44
C LYS A 59 -5.77 13.69 -0.72
N LYS A 60 -5.92 14.25 -1.92
CA LYS A 60 -6.04 13.45 -3.14
C LYS A 60 -4.73 12.69 -3.33
N PHE A 61 -4.78 11.37 -3.29
CA PHE A 61 -3.59 10.55 -3.50
C PHE A 61 -3.14 10.68 -4.96
N ALA A 62 -1.86 11.03 -5.15
CA ALA A 62 -1.23 10.96 -6.46
C ALA A 62 -1.18 9.51 -6.98
N LEU A 63 -0.91 9.35 -8.28
CA LEU A 63 -0.72 8.03 -8.91
C LEU A 63 0.28 7.17 -8.12
N LYS A 64 -0.11 5.93 -7.81
CA LYS A 64 0.73 4.96 -7.10
C LYS A 64 1.91 4.56 -7.99
N ARG A 65 3.10 5.10 -7.69
CA ARG A 65 4.34 4.73 -8.39
C ARG A 65 4.87 3.41 -7.83
N ASN A 66 5.24 2.48 -8.71
CA ASN A 66 5.86 1.21 -8.29
C ASN A 66 7.27 1.46 -7.73
N ALA A 67 7.50 1.08 -6.47
CA ALA A 67 8.78 1.29 -5.76
C ALA A 67 9.94 0.48 -6.36
N LEU A 68 9.70 -0.72 -6.87
CA LEU A 68 10.76 -1.55 -7.49
C LEU A 68 11.30 -0.91 -8.77
N ARG A 69 10.47 -0.12 -9.46
CA ARG A 69 10.86 0.60 -10.69
C ARG A 69 11.34 2.03 -10.41
N SER A 70 10.83 2.70 -9.38
CA SER A 70 11.11 4.10 -9.06
C SER A 70 12.02 4.22 -7.84
N ALA A 71 13.31 4.53 -8.06
CA ALA A 71 14.30 4.66 -6.99
C ALA A 71 13.88 5.68 -5.91
N SER A 72 13.37 6.84 -6.31
CA SER A 72 12.92 7.87 -5.36
C SER A 72 11.73 7.45 -4.50
N THR A 73 10.88 6.55 -5.01
CA THR A 73 9.78 5.98 -4.22
C THR A 73 10.31 4.94 -3.24
N MET A 74 11.27 4.13 -3.68
CA MET A 74 11.93 3.15 -2.81
C MET A 74 12.74 3.82 -1.70
N GLU A 75 13.43 4.92 -1.97
CA GLU A 75 14.20 5.67 -0.97
C GLU A 75 13.30 6.26 0.13
N LYS A 76 12.09 6.70 -0.22
CA LYS A 76 11.10 7.15 0.77
C LYS A 76 10.56 6.00 1.62
N LEU A 77 10.48 4.79 1.06
CA LEU A 77 9.99 3.60 1.76
C LEU A 77 11.10 2.96 2.62
N ASN A 78 12.33 2.95 2.11
CA ASN A 78 13.50 2.35 2.73
C ASN A 78 14.69 3.34 2.69
N PRO A 79 15.06 3.93 3.83
CA PRO A 79 16.16 4.92 3.89
C PRO A 79 17.52 4.30 3.54
N ALA A 80 17.75 3.03 3.86
CA ALA A 80 19.02 2.34 3.58
C ALA A 80 19.17 1.93 2.10
N PHE A 81 18.13 2.11 1.27
CA PHE A 81 18.17 1.68 -0.13
C PHE A 81 19.27 2.39 -0.93
N ALA A 82 19.47 3.70 -0.69
CA ALA A 82 20.50 4.47 -1.40
C ALA A 82 21.90 3.92 -1.13
N GLU A 83 22.22 3.65 0.14
CA GLU A 83 23.50 3.09 0.58
C GLU A 83 23.70 1.66 0.06
N ALA A 84 22.68 0.80 0.19
CA ALA A 84 22.75 -0.57 -0.31
C ALA A 84 22.93 -0.62 -1.84
N LYS A 85 22.28 0.28 -2.57
CA LYS A 85 22.43 0.41 -4.03
C LYS A 85 23.82 0.91 -4.40
N ALA A 86 24.35 1.89 -3.68
CA ALA A 86 25.72 2.38 -3.87
C ALA A 86 26.76 1.28 -3.58
N ALA A 87 26.61 0.56 -2.45
CA ALA A 87 27.46 -0.56 -2.08
C ALA A 87 27.42 -1.68 -3.12
N ARG A 88 26.23 -2.05 -3.61
CA ARG A 88 26.08 -3.06 -4.67
C ARG A 88 26.75 -2.61 -5.98
N LYS A 89 26.61 -1.34 -6.36
CA LYS A 89 27.28 -0.78 -7.54
C LYS A 89 28.80 -0.81 -7.38
N ALA A 90 29.32 -0.44 -6.21
CA ALA A 90 30.75 -0.49 -5.89
C ALA A 90 31.30 -1.92 -5.84
N ALA A 91 30.53 -2.88 -5.33
CA ALA A 91 30.88 -4.30 -5.30
C ALA A 91 30.90 -4.92 -6.71
N SER A 92 30.00 -4.48 -7.60
CA SER A 92 29.91 -4.94 -8.98
C SER A 92 30.94 -4.28 -9.93
N ALA A 93 31.74 -3.34 -9.45
CA ALA A 93 32.77 -2.69 -10.26
C ALA A 93 33.76 -3.75 -10.80
N ALA A 94 34.08 -3.67 -12.10
CA ALA A 94 34.86 -4.69 -12.82
C ALA A 94 36.22 -5.01 -12.15
N GLY A 95 36.82 -4.04 -11.47
CA GLY A 95 38.07 -4.25 -10.71
C GLY A 95 37.94 -5.27 -9.58
N LYS A 96 36.83 -5.26 -8.82
CA LYS A 96 36.62 -6.20 -7.69
C LYS A 96 36.27 -7.61 -8.16
N ARG A 97 35.61 -7.73 -9.32
CA ARG A 97 35.30 -9.04 -9.93
C ARG A 97 36.58 -9.80 -10.29
N LYS A 98 37.53 -9.13 -10.97
CA LYS A 98 38.81 -9.74 -11.34
C LYS A 98 39.61 -10.22 -10.13
N VAL A 99 39.64 -9.42 -9.04
CA VAL A 99 40.30 -9.79 -7.79
C VAL A 99 39.62 -10.99 -7.14
N ARG A 100 38.28 -11.01 -7.09
CA ARG A 100 37.52 -12.14 -6.54
C ARG A 100 37.68 -13.42 -7.36
N GLU A 101 37.73 -13.31 -8.68
CA GLU A 101 37.99 -14.44 -9.58
C GLU A 101 39.41 -15.00 -9.41
N ALA A 102 40.42 -14.13 -9.27
CA ALA A 102 41.79 -14.55 -8.99
C ALA A 102 41.89 -15.28 -7.63
N ALA A 103 41.30 -14.71 -6.59
CA ALA A 103 41.24 -15.33 -5.25
C ALA A 103 40.48 -16.67 -5.27
N SER A 104 39.37 -16.76 -6.01
CA SER A 104 38.61 -18.00 -6.18
C SER A 104 39.41 -19.06 -6.94
N LYS A 105 40.16 -18.69 -7.99
CA LYS A 105 41.05 -19.62 -8.70
C LYS A 105 42.16 -20.16 -7.80
N GLU A 106 42.73 -19.31 -6.95
CA GLU A 106 43.77 -19.73 -5.99
C GLU A 106 43.22 -20.67 -4.91
N HIS A 107 42.08 -20.32 -4.31
CA HIS A 107 41.37 -21.18 -3.37
C HIS A 107 41.02 -22.54 -4.00
N ASN A 108 40.44 -22.53 -5.20
CA ASN A 108 40.08 -23.76 -5.90
C ASN A 108 41.32 -24.60 -6.23
N LYS A 109 42.46 -23.99 -6.59
CA LYS A 109 43.72 -24.72 -6.82
C LYS A 109 44.23 -25.40 -5.54
N LYS A 110 44.11 -24.74 -4.39
CA LYS A 110 44.55 -25.29 -3.09
C LYS A 110 43.64 -26.43 -2.60
N HIS A 111 42.35 -26.33 -2.83
CA HIS A 111 41.35 -27.29 -2.34
C HIS A 111 40.95 -28.37 -3.37
N LYS A 112 41.50 -28.32 -4.61
CA LYS A 112 41.22 -29.31 -5.67
C LYS A 112 41.61 -30.76 -5.34
N ARG A 113 42.47 -30.96 -4.33
CA ARG A 113 42.91 -32.30 -3.88
C ARG A 113 41.75 -33.14 -3.31
N GLY A 114 40.68 -32.51 -2.84
CA GLY A 114 39.50 -33.20 -2.31
C GLY A 114 38.73 -33.99 -3.38
N GLU A 115 38.61 -33.48 -4.60
CA GLU A 115 37.87 -34.15 -5.69
C GLU A 115 38.57 -35.42 -6.17
N ASP A 116 39.90 -35.41 -6.22
CA ASP A 116 40.68 -36.57 -6.68
C ASP A 116 40.65 -37.70 -5.64
N THR A 117 40.67 -37.36 -4.34
CA THR A 117 40.49 -38.32 -3.24
C THR A 117 39.04 -38.80 -3.12
N PHE A 118 38.05 -37.94 -3.39
CA PHE A 118 36.64 -38.28 -3.38
C PHE A 118 36.29 -39.23 -4.52
N TYR A 119 36.75 -38.94 -5.75
CA TYR A 119 36.56 -39.80 -6.90
C TYR A 119 37.26 -41.15 -6.74
N LYS A 120 38.50 -41.18 -6.24
CA LYS A 120 39.21 -42.44 -5.93
C LYS A 120 38.48 -43.28 -4.87
N LYS A 121 37.95 -42.64 -3.83
CA LYS A 121 37.16 -43.33 -2.79
C LYS A 121 35.83 -43.87 -3.34
N LEU A 122 35.20 -43.13 -4.24
CA LEU A 122 33.97 -43.54 -4.92
C LEU A 122 34.22 -44.75 -5.83
N MET A 123 35.25 -44.72 -6.68
CA MET A 123 35.60 -45.83 -7.58
C MET A 123 35.97 -47.10 -6.81
N LYS A 124 36.76 -46.97 -5.74
CA LYS A 124 37.12 -48.12 -4.88
C LYS A 124 35.90 -48.77 -4.23
N ALA A 125 34.86 -48.00 -3.89
CA ALA A 125 33.63 -48.53 -3.33
C ALA A 125 32.80 -49.30 -4.37
N PHE A 126 32.82 -48.87 -5.65
CA PHE A 126 32.18 -49.61 -6.74
C PHE A 126 32.93 -50.90 -7.09
N GLU A 127 34.26 -50.88 -7.11
CA GLU A 127 35.07 -52.10 -7.30
C GLU A 127 34.85 -53.13 -6.20
N ALA A 128 34.77 -52.70 -4.94
CA ALA A 128 34.46 -53.61 -3.82
C ALA A 128 33.07 -54.25 -3.95
N LYS A 129 32.07 -53.48 -4.40
CA LYS A 129 30.71 -53.98 -4.62
C LYS A 129 30.61 -54.90 -5.84
N ALA A 130 31.41 -54.68 -6.88
CA ALA A 130 31.49 -55.58 -8.03
C ALA A 130 32.06 -56.94 -7.62
N LYS A 131 33.11 -56.95 -6.78
CA LYS A 131 33.66 -58.19 -6.20
C LYS A 131 32.67 -58.93 -5.31
N GLU A 132 31.97 -58.24 -4.42
CA GLU A 132 30.90 -58.87 -3.62
C GLU A 132 29.77 -59.45 -4.49
N GLY A 133 29.54 -58.90 -5.68
CA GLY A 133 28.58 -59.44 -6.66
C GLY A 133 29.08 -60.69 -7.37
N GLU A 134 30.35 -60.72 -7.79
CA GLU A 134 31.00 -61.92 -8.34
C GLU A 134 31.07 -63.04 -7.30
N ASP A 135 31.47 -62.72 -6.06
CA ASP A 135 31.54 -63.68 -4.96
C ASP A 135 30.14 -64.25 -4.61
N GLN A 136 29.06 -63.46 -4.75
CA GLN A 136 27.68 -63.93 -4.56
C GLN A 136 27.12 -64.74 -5.73
N GLU A 137 27.55 -64.47 -6.96
CA GLU A 137 27.19 -65.28 -8.14
C GLU A 137 27.90 -66.64 -8.10
N ASP A 138 29.16 -66.69 -7.63
CA ASP A 138 29.90 -67.93 -7.40
C ASP A 138 29.29 -68.76 -6.25
N GLU A 139 28.86 -68.12 -5.15
CA GLU A 139 28.20 -68.80 -4.01
C GLU A 139 26.77 -69.27 -4.36
N ALA A 140 26.06 -68.57 -5.25
CA ALA A 140 24.76 -68.99 -5.77
C ALA A 140 24.86 -70.13 -6.79
N ALA A 141 25.94 -70.17 -7.58
CA ALA A 141 26.22 -71.28 -8.50
C ALA A 141 26.60 -72.57 -7.79
N GLU A 142 27.23 -72.51 -6.60
CA GLU A 142 27.50 -73.68 -5.75
C GLU A 142 26.25 -74.18 -4.98
N ALA A 143 25.19 -73.37 -4.86
CA ALA A 143 23.98 -73.73 -4.11
C ALA A 143 22.83 -74.33 -4.96
N GLU A 144 22.94 -74.30 -6.30
CA GLU A 144 21.98 -74.91 -7.24
C GLU A 144 22.44 -76.25 -7.88
N ASP A 145 23.59 -76.81 -7.46
CA ASP A 145 24.05 -78.19 -7.78
C ASP A 145 23.91 -79.12 -6.56
#